data_AF-A0A2D7C790-F1
#
_entry.id   AF-A0A2D7C790-F1
#
_cell.length_a   1.000
_cell.length_b   1.000
_cell.length_c   1.000
_cell.angle_alpha   90.00
_cell.angle_beta   90.00
_cell.angle_gamma   90.00
#
_symmetry.space_group_name_H-M   'P 1'
#
loop_
_entity.id
_entity.type
_entity.pdbx_description
1 polymer ?
#
loop_
_entity_poly.entity_id
_entity_poly.type
_entity_poly.pdbx_seq_one_letter_code
_entity_poly.pdbx_strand_id
1 'polypeptide(L)'
;MLNYNLKYVSLITQLFQKKEPIDKAVAGFKLITRTPLEDSYDLFRVLYESLQLDTEHFQGFLQVKVNQVLKGDCVKFEVSQACASLPNEKLVMAFYTAAGGHMAQKRKGMLERPYLHHILMVWYLVALCGGNLNQQIAALLHDYPEDVPDEVLTLPMVRRVFNFTFGKTATKYTFSLKNKEGLSGKTPEKSIEKHKWQLSHLAKMIPREQLIKICDRLANLYDMRRDGPASNNPESIQKEIVKWQEFQAVCKRLPPLVYLFFEYVVFLLKKKYSLA
;
A
#
# COMPACT_ATOMS: atom_id res chain seq x y z
N MET A 1 -25.23 -6.55 -16.27
CA MET A 1 -24.29 -5.42 -16.11
C MET A 1 -22.94 -5.86 -15.49
N LEU A 2 -22.46 -7.06 -15.81
CA LEU A 2 -21.02 -7.38 -15.81
C LEU A 2 -20.43 -6.74 -17.07
N ASN A 3 -19.56 -5.72 -16.96
CA ASN A 3 -18.54 -5.46 -18.01
C ASN A 3 -17.54 -4.31 -17.75
N TYR A 4 -17.64 -3.54 -16.66
CA TYR A 4 -16.70 -2.42 -16.45
C TYR A 4 -15.46 -2.75 -15.60
N ASN A 5 -15.49 -3.82 -14.78
CA ASN A 5 -14.36 -4.21 -13.93
C ASN A 5 -13.41 -5.23 -14.59
N LEU A 6 -13.84 -5.93 -15.65
CA LEU A 6 -12.99 -6.85 -16.40
C LEU A 6 -11.99 -6.11 -17.31
N LYS A 7 -12.22 -4.84 -17.67
CA LYS A 7 -11.30 -4.08 -18.53
C LYS A 7 -9.96 -3.75 -17.87
N TYR A 8 -9.91 -3.54 -16.55
CA TYR A 8 -8.64 -3.26 -15.86
C TYR A 8 -7.83 -4.53 -15.59
N VAL A 9 -8.51 -5.63 -15.27
CA VAL A 9 -7.86 -6.95 -15.18
C VAL A 9 -7.44 -7.43 -16.57
N SER A 10 -8.25 -7.23 -17.62
CA SER A 10 -7.85 -7.60 -18.99
C SER A 10 -6.73 -6.74 -19.54
N LEU A 11 -6.55 -5.49 -19.11
CA LEU A 11 -5.41 -4.67 -19.54
C LEU A 11 -4.10 -5.20 -18.93
N ILE A 12 -4.15 -5.61 -17.66
CA ILE A 12 -3.01 -6.26 -16.96
C ILE A 12 -2.75 -7.63 -17.59
N THR A 13 -3.79 -8.45 -17.82
CA THR A 13 -3.65 -9.75 -18.48
C THR A 13 -3.21 -9.62 -19.94
N GLN A 14 -3.62 -8.58 -20.67
CA GLN A 14 -3.14 -8.30 -22.04
C GLN A 14 -1.70 -7.79 -22.07
N LEU A 15 -1.26 -7.04 -21.05
CA LEU A 15 0.16 -6.70 -20.86
C LEU A 15 1.00 -7.96 -20.59
N PHE A 16 0.45 -8.97 -19.93
CA PHE A 16 1.11 -10.27 -19.71
C PHE A 16 0.93 -11.29 -20.87
N GLN A 17 -0.03 -11.09 -21.79
CA GLN A 17 -0.30 -11.98 -22.93
C GLN A 17 0.35 -11.52 -24.24
N LYS A 18 0.75 -10.26 -24.36
CA LYS A 18 1.51 -9.79 -25.52
C LYS A 18 2.93 -10.37 -25.46
N LYS A 19 3.29 -11.17 -26.46
CA LYS A 19 4.67 -11.58 -26.77
C LYS A 19 5.52 -10.41 -27.31
N GLU A 20 5.28 -9.18 -26.84
CA GLU A 20 6.17 -8.06 -27.10
C GLU A 20 7.08 -7.90 -25.88
N PRO A 21 8.40 -7.76 -26.07
CA PRO A 21 9.30 -7.51 -24.97
C PRO A 21 8.90 -6.22 -24.24
N ILE A 22 8.97 -6.26 -22.91
CA ILE A 22 8.57 -5.19 -21.99
C ILE A 22 9.49 -3.96 -22.10
N ASP A 23 10.59 -4.05 -22.84
CA ASP A 23 11.52 -2.96 -23.14
C ASP A 23 10.86 -1.76 -23.86
N LYS A 24 9.64 -1.93 -24.37
CA LYS A 24 8.81 -0.86 -24.95
C LYS A 24 7.57 -0.50 -24.12
N ALA A 25 7.36 -1.11 -22.95
CA ALA A 25 6.23 -0.83 -22.09
C ALA A 25 6.48 0.44 -21.25
N VAL A 26 5.78 1.52 -21.63
CA VAL A 26 5.77 2.80 -20.92
C VAL A 26 4.86 2.65 -19.69
N ALA A 27 5.44 2.41 -18.52
CA ALA A 27 4.71 2.45 -17.25
C ALA A 27 4.56 3.90 -16.79
N GLY A 28 3.52 4.57 -17.31
CA GLY A 28 3.14 5.93 -16.95
C GLY A 28 2.29 6.00 -15.68
N PHE A 29 2.63 6.81 -14.67
CA PHE A 29 1.65 7.17 -13.64
C PHE A 29 0.75 8.31 -14.10
N LYS A 30 -0.56 8.15 -13.86
CA LYS A 30 -1.58 9.18 -14.09
C LYS A 30 -2.10 9.67 -12.75
N LEU A 31 -1.50 10.72 -12.21
CA LEU A 31 -2.00 11.40 -11.03
C LEU A 31 -3.04 12.43 -11.49
N ILE A 32 -4.32 12.19 -11.23
CA ILE A 32 -5.38 13.19 -11.41
C ILE A 32 -5.72 13.72 -10.03
N THR A 33 -5.14 14.87 -9.69
CA THR A 33 -5.45 15.60 -8.45
C THR A 33 -6.47 16.70 -8.78
N ARG A 34 -7.34 17.03 -7.83
CA ARG A 34 -8.25 18.19 -7.87
C ARG A 34 -7.73 19.32 -6.97
N THR A 35 -6.43 19.33 -6.72
CA THR A 35 -5.74 20.27 -5.83
C THR A 35 -5.07 21.34 -6.70
N PRO A 36 -5.07 22.62 -6.29
CA PRO A 36 -4.38 23.68 -7.01
C PRO A 36 -2.94 23.32 -7.40
N LEU A 37 -2.49 23.83 -8.55
CA LEU A 37 -1.19 23.51 -9.15
C LEU A 37 -0.02 23.89 -8.23
N GLU A 38 -0.19 24.97 -7.48
CA GLU A 38 0.77 25.53 -6.53
C GLU A 38 1.04 24.54 -5.37
N ASP A 39 -0.02 23.94 -4.81
CA ASP A 39 0.08 22.92 -3.74
C ASP A 39 0.64 21.57 -4.23
N SER A 40 0.56 21.31 -5.54
CA SER A 40 1.03 20.06 -6.12
C SER A 40 2.54 20.10 -6.43
N TYR A 41 3.10 21.29 -6.62
CA TYR A 41 4.50 21.51 -7.03
C TYR A 41 5.51 21.00 -5.99
N ASP A 42 5.22 21.18 -4.70
CA ASP A 42 6.07 20.71 -3.59
C ASP A 42 6.07 19.18 -3.46
N LEU A 43 4.91 18.54 -3.61
CA LEU A 43 4.80 17.08 -3.63
C LEU A 43 5.59 16.48 -4.81
N PHE A 44 5.57 17.15 -5.98
CA PHE A 44 6.29 16.73 -7.18
C PHE A 44 7.81 16.90 -7.05
N ARG A 45 8.28 18.02 -6.49
CA ARG A 45 9.71 18.27 -6.26
C ARG A 45 10.29 17.27 -5.26
N VAL A 46 9.57 16.98 -4.18
CA VAL A 46 10.06 16.05 -3.15
C VAL A 46 10.03 14.59 -3.63
N LEU A 47 9.04 14.18 -4.43
CA LEU A 47 9.04 12.87 -5.10
C LEU A 47 10.25 12.72 -6.05
N TYR A 48 10.55 13.77 -6.82
CA TYR A 48 11.71 13.79 -7.71
C TYR A 48 13.04 13.74 -6.95
N GLU A 49 13.20 14.53 -5.88
CA GLU A 49 14.40 14.56 -5.05
C GLU A 49 14.60 13.25 -4.26
N SER A 50 13.52 12.62 -3.80
CA SER A 50 13.57 11.33 -3.07
C SER A 50 14.01 10.16 -3.96
N LEU A 51 13.64 10.19 -5.25
CA LEU A 51 14.03 9.17 -6.24
C LEU A 51 15.50 9.32 -6.70
N GLN A 52 16.14 10.46 -6.43
CA GLN A 52 17.54 10.74 -6.81
C GLN A 52 18.55 10.33 -5.71
N LEU A 53 18.09 10.02 -4.50
CA LEU A 53 18.97 9.74 -3.34
C LEU A 53 19.32 8.25 -3.14
N ASP A 54 18.65 7.33 -3.84
CA ASP A 54 19.04 5.91 -3.89
C ASP A 54 19.99 5.67 -5.07
N THR A 55 21.29 5.81 -4.82
CA THR A 55 22.37 5.61 -5.81
C THR A 55 22.66 4.13 -6.13
N GLU A 56 21.92 3.19 -5.53
CA GLU A 56 22.01 1.79 -5.92
C GLU A 56 20.81 1.40 -6.80
N HIS A 57 21.04 1.42 -8.12
CA HIS A 57 20.31 0.71 -9.19
C HIS A 57 19.19 1.42 -9.97
N PHE A 58 19.07 2.76 -9.94
CA PHE A 58 18.17 3.48 -10.87
C PHE A 58 18.93 4.13 -12.03
N GLN A 59 19.40 3.34 -13.00
CA GLN A 59 19.92 3.87 -14.26
C GLN A 59 18.76 4.16 -15.22
N GLY A 60 18.21 5.36 -15.16
CA GLY A 60 17.28 5.87 -16.17
C GLY A 60 16.69 7.22 -15.79
N PHE A 61 16.88 8.23 -16.65
CA PHE A 61 16.33 9.57 -16.45
C PHE A 61 14.79 9.55 -16.41
N LEU A 62 14.20 10.11 -15.36
CA LEU A 62 12.76 10.35 -15.28
C LEU A 62 12.36 11.36 -16.38
N GLN A 63 11.48 10.97 -17.30
CA GLN A 63 10.87 11.91 -18.24
C GLN A 63 9.50 12.36 -17.72
N VAL A 64 9.36 13.64 -17.42
CA VAL A 64 8.10 14.28 -17.04
C VAL A 64 7.50 14.93 -18.28
N LYS A 65 6.32 14.49 -18.73
CA LYS A 65 5.60 15.13 -19.84
C LYS A 65 4.26 15.71 -19.35
N VAL A 66 4.11 17.03 -19.48
CA VAL A 66 2.88 17.75 -19.15
C VAL A 66 1.97 17.69 -20.38
N ASN A 67 0.91 16.88 -20.32
CA ASN A 67 0.10 16.60 -21.50
C ASN A 67 -1.03 17.61 -21.74
N GLN A 68 -1.58 18.23 -20.69
CA GLN A 68 -2.58 19.31 -20.81
C GLN A 68 -2.87 19.99 -19.46
N VAL A 69 -3.02 21.31 -19.46
CA VAL A 69 -3.70 22.06 -18.41
C VAL A 69 -5.18 22.07 -18.75
N LEU A 70 -6.03 21.45 -17.93
CA LEU A 70 -7.48 21.50 -18.12
C LEU A 70 -8.01 22.78 -17.45
N LYS A 71 -8.93 23.50 -18.09
CA LYS A 71 -9.55 24.70 -17.51
C LYS A 71 -10.20 24.36 -16.17
N GLY A 72 -9.71 24.99 -15.09
CA GLY A 72 -10.09 24.73 -13.70
C GLY A 72 -9.13 23.74 -13.02
N ASP A 73 -8.00 24.27 -12.53
CA ASP A 73 -7.11 23.72 -11.50
C ASP A 73 -6.80 22.21 -11.54
N CYS A 74 -6.69 21.64 -12.73
CA CYS A 74 -6.33 20.24 -12.92
C CYS A 74 -5.24 20.12 -14.00
N VAL A 75 -4.11 19.51 -13.63
CA VAL A 75 -3.03 19.19 -14.58
C VAL A 75 -2.91 17.68 -14.75
N LYS A 76 -2.79 17.25 -16.01
CA LYS A 76 -2.60 15.86 -16.41
C LYS A 76 -1.13 15.62 -16.70
N PHE A 77 -0.46 14.87 -15.82
CA PHE A 77 0.90 14.39 -16.03
C PHE A 77 0.92 12.90 -16.37
N GLU A 78 1.89 12.53 -17.18
CA GLU A 78 2.29 11.15 -17.43
C GLU A 78 3.77 11.08 -17.14
N VAL A 79 4.16 10.21 -16.22
CA VAL A 79 5.57 9.99 -15.90
C VAL A 79 5.87 8.53 -16.10
N SER A 80 6.78 8.27 -17.02
CA SER A 80 7.18 6.93 -17.40
C SER A 80 8.66 6.72 -17.17
N GLN A 81 9.01 5.57 -16.61
CA GLN A 81 10.37 5.08 -16.52
C GLN A 81 10.49 3.78 -17.32
N ALA A 82 11.52 3.67 -18.15
CA ALA A 82 11.87 2.40 -18.75
C ALA A 82 12.48 1.50 -17.66
N CYS A 83 11.81 0.41 -17.32
CA CYS A 83 12.30 -0.54 -16.33
C CYS A 83 13.08 -1.65 -17.05
N ALA A 84 14.41 -1.52 -17.10
CA ALA A 84 15.29 -2.53 -17.69
C ALA A 84 15.50 -3.71 -16.73
N SER A 85 14.44 -4.45 -16.39
CA SER A 85 14.55 -5.79 -15.80
C SER A 85 13.24 -6.56 -15.98
N LEU A 86 13.34 -7.88 -16.19
CA LEU A 86 12.19 -8.78 -16.10
C LEU A 86 11.49 -8.57 -14.74
N PRO A 87 10.15 -8.62 -14.65
CA PRO A 87 9.46 -8.48 -13.37
C PRO A 87 10.00 -9.56 -12.42
N ASN A 88 10.47 -9.16 -11.25
CA ASN A 88 11.08 -10.07 -10.29
C ASN A 88 10.13 -11.24 -10.00
N GLU A 89 10.53 -12.46 -10.34
CA GLU A 89 9.66 -13.65 -10.28
C GLU A 89 9.03 -13.85 -8.90
N LYS A 90 9.77 -13.54 -7.82
CA LYS A 90 9.25 -13.65 -6.46
C LYS A 90 8.16 -12.63 -6.17
N LEU A 91 8.24 -11.44 -6.74
CA LEU A 91 7.22 -10.40 -6.59
C LEU A 91 5.94 -10.78 -7.35
N VAL A 92 6.08 -11.32 -8.55
CA VAL A 92 4.96 -11.86 -9.35
C VAL A 92 4.28 -13.01 -8.60
N MET A 93 5.07 -13.95 -8.07
CA MET A 93 4.56 -15.06 -7.26
C MET A 93 3.86 -14.56 -5.99
N ALA A 94 4.39 -13.54 -5.32
CA ALA A 94 3.76 -12.96 -4.13
C ALA A 94 2.40 -12.33 -4.46
N PHE A 95 2.29 -11.65 -5.61
CA PHE A 95 1.01 -11.13 -6.08
C PHE A 95 -0.01 -12.25 -6.34
N TYR A 96 0.38 -13.33 -7.05
CA TYR A 96 -0.51 -14.45 -7.29
C TYR A 96 -0.91 -15.17 -6.00
N THR A 97 0.02 -15.35 -5.07
CA THR A 97 -0.27 -15.91 -3.74
C THR A 97 -1.29 -15.06 -2.99
N ALA A 98 -1.11 -13.73 -2.97
CA ALA A 98 -2.05 -12.82 -2.33
C ALA A 98 -3.42 -12.82 -3.00
N ALA A 99 -3.46 -12.73 -4.33
CA ALA A 99 -4.70 -12.73 -5.10
C ALA A 99 -5.50 -14.02 -4.92
N GLY A 100 -4.82 -15.17 -4.90
CA GLY A 100 -5.44 -16.48 -4.65
C GLY A 100 -5.94 -16.61 -3.21
N GLY A 101 -5.10 -16.29 -2.22
CA GLY A 101 -5.45 -16.42 -0.79
C GLY A 101 -6.61 -15.52 -0.35
N HIS A 102 -6.70 -14.32 -0.91
CA HIS A 102 -7.73 -13.35 -0.55
C HIS A 102 -8.89 -13.27 -1.58
N MET A 103 -9.01 -14.25 -2.50
CA MET A 103 -9.98 -14.20 -3.61
C MET A 103 -11.43 -14.03 -3.14
N ALA A 104 -11.81 -14.72 -2.06
CA ALA A 104 -13.16 -14.64 -1.47
C ALA A 104 -13.36 -13.43 -0.54
N GLN A 105 -12.30 -12.71 -0.18
CA GLN A 105 -12.36 -11.63 0.80
C GLN A 105 -12.74 -10.30 0.16
N LYS A 106 -13.49 -9.49 0.91
CA LYS A 106 -13.95 -8.15 0.51
C LYS A 106 -13.45 -7.09 1.47
N ARG A 107 -13.24 -5.88 0.96
CA ARG A 107 -12.99 -4.70 1.79
C ARG A 107 -14.25 -4.28 2.52
N LYS A 108 -14.03 -3.75 3.73
CA LYS A 108 -15.05 -3.00 4.47
C LYS A 108 -15.23 -1.65 3.80
N GLY A 109 -16.47 -1.25 3.56
CA GLY A 109 -16.81 -0.03 2.85
C GLY A 109 -18.27 -0.05 2.41
N MET A 110 -18.70 0.99 1.70
CA MET A 110 -20.03 1.05 1.10
C MET A 110 -20.07 0.30 -0.24
N LEU A 111 -18.92 0.10 -0.90
CA LEU A 111 -18.79 -0.68 -2.13
C LEU A 111 -18.13 -2.03 -1.85
N GLU A 112 -18.68 -3.10 -2.43
CA GLU A 112 -18.08 -4.43 -2.38
C GLU A 112 -16.85 -4.50 -3.30
N ARG A 113 -15.69 -4.18 -2.73
CA ARG A 113 -14.40 -4.24 -3.44
C ARG A 113 -13.62 -5.50 -3.03
N PRO A 114 -12.94 -6.20 -3.96
CA PRO A 114 -12.02 -7.29 -3.61
C PRO A 114 -10.94 -6.82 -2.62
N TYR A 115 -10.59 -7.65 -1.64
CA TYR A 115 -9.57 -7.32 -0.63
C TYR A 115 -8.20 -7.00 -1.25
N LEU A 116 -7.91 -7.58 -2.41
CA LEU A 116 -6.70 -7.33 -3.22
C LEU A 116 -6.42 -5.84 -3.46
N HIS A 117 -7.45 -4.97 -3.47
CA HIS A 117 -7.25 -3.52 -3.60
C HIS A 117 -6.44 -2.92 -2.43
N HIS A 118 -6.67 -3.38 -1.20
CA HIS A 118 -5.91 -2.95 -0.03
C HIS A 118 -4.47 -3.42 -0.14
N ILE A 119 -4.28 -4.71 -0.42
CA ILE A 119 -2.96 -5.32 -0.60
C ILE A 119 -2.11 -4.54 -1.62
N LEU A 120 -2.70 -4.20 -2.77
CA LEU A 120 -2.01 -3.44 -3.80
C LEU A 120 -1.70 -2.00 -3.38
N MET A 121 -2.58 -1.36 -2.61
CA MET A 121 -2.32 -0.03 -2.07
C MET A 121 -1.15 -0.05 -1.07
N VAL A 122 -1.11 -1.05 -0.17
CA VAL A 122 0.00 -1.20 0.78
C VAL A 122 1.32 -1.46 0.06
N TRP A 123 1.35 -2.39 -0.89
CA TRP A 123 2.53 -2.66 -1.72
C TRP A 123 3.00 -1.39 -2.45
N TYR A 124 2.08 -0.67 -3.07
CA TYR A 124 2.39 0.55 -3.81
C TYR A 124 2.99 1.64 -2.90
N LEU A 125 2.41 1.88 -1.72
CA LEU A 125 2.96 2.84 -0.75
C LEU A 125 4.35 2.41 -0.26
N VAL A 126 4.56 1.13 0.01
CA VAL A 126 5.88 0.61 0.42
C VAL A 126 6.91 0.81 -0.69
N ALA A 127 6.55 0.52 -1.95
CA ALA A 127 7.45 0.71 -3.09
C ALA A 127 7.83 2.19 -3.28
N LEU A 128 6.84 3.10 -3.23
CA LEU A 128 7.09 4.54 -3.35
C LEU A 128 7.97 5.08 -2.22
N CYS A 129 7.79 4.58 -1.00
CA CYS A 129 8.58 4.98 0.16
C CYS A 129 9.97 4.30 0.23
N GLY A 130 10.49 3.76 -0.88
CA GLY A 130 11.84 3.17 -0.93
C GLY A 130 11.93 1.75 -0.34
N GLY A 131 10.82 1.03 -0.26
CA GLY A 131 10.81 -0.36 0.19
C GLY A 131 11.55 -1.27 -0.78
N ASN A 132 12.53 -2.03 -0.29
CA ASN A 132 13.24 -3.01 -1.10
C ASN A 132 12.35 -4.21 -1.49
N LEU A 133 12.86 -5.09 -2.36
CA LEU A 133 12.14 -6.27 -2.84
C LEU A 133 11.52 -7.13 -1.71
N ASN A 134 12.25 -7.37 -0.61
CA ASN A 134 11.72 -8.16 0.50
C ASN A 134 10.57 -7.44 1.22
N GLN A 135 10.63 -6.11 1.34
CA GLN A 135 9.54 -5.31 1.92
C GLN A 135 8.33 -5.28 1.00
N GLN A 136 8.53 -5.20 -0.32
CA GLN A 136 7.46 -5.24 -1.30
C GLN A 136 6.75 -6.60 -1.33
N ILE A 137 7.49 -7.70 -1.32
CA ILE A 137 6.92 -9.05 -1.18
C ILE A 137 6.14 -9.16 0.13
N ALA A 138 6.72 -8.71 1.24
CA ALA A 138 6.05 -8.75 2.53
C ALA A 138 4.81 -7.85 2.59
N ALA A 139 4.79 -6.72 1.86
CA ALA A 139 3.63 -5.86 1.73
C ALA A 139 2.49 -6.53 0.94
N LEU A 140 2.81 -7.28 -0.11
CA LEU A 140 1.80 -8.08 -0.84
C LEU A 140 1.22 -9.20 0.03
N LEU A 141 2.01 -9.74 0.97
CA LEU A 141 1.64 -10.90 1.78
C LEU A 141 1.26 -10.55 3.22
N HIS A 142 1.21 -9.26 3.61
CA HIS A 142 1.20 -8.85 5.02
C HIS A 142 0.05 -9.42 5.84
N ASP A 143 -1.14 -9.54 5.24
CA ASP A 143 -2.34 -10.08 5.88
C ASP A 143 -2.52 -11.59 5.67
N TYR A 144 -1.73 -12.20 4.76
CA TYR A 144 -1.87 -13.61 4.42
C TYR A 144 -1.77 -14.52 5.65
N PRO A 145 -0.76 -14.39 6.55
CA PRO A 145 -0.67 -15.26 7.73
C PRO A 145 -1.76 -15.05 8.78
N GLU A 146 -2.55 -13.96 8.69
CA GLU A 146 -3.63 -13.66 9.63
C GLU A 146 -4.99 -14.13 9.08
N ASP A 147 -5.25 -13.92 7.79
CA ASP A 147 -6.61 -14.04 7.24
C ASP A 147 -6.83 -15.23 6.30
N VAL A 148 -5.78 -15.96 5.89
CA VAL A 148 -5.88 -17.05 4.91
C VAL A 148 -5.76 -18.46 5.50
N PRO A 149 -4.82 -18.75 6.44
CA PRO A 149 -4.71 -20.06 7.06
C PRO A 149 -6.01 -20.56 7.70
N ASP A 150 -6.26 -21.85 7.55
CA ASP A 150 -7.38 -22.57 8.13
C ASP A 150 -6.91 -23.94 8.68
N GLU A 151 -7.84 -24.85 8.95
CA GLU A 151 -7.54 -26.19 9.46
C GLU A 151 -6.72 -27.04 8.46
N VAL A 152 -6.82 -26.76 7.16
CA VAL A 152 -6.15 -27.51 6.09
C VAL A 152 -4.80 -26.87 5.76
N LEU A 153 -4.75 -25.55 5.62
CA LEU A 153 -3.54 -24.77 5.33
C LEU A 153 -3.02 -24.11 6.61
N THR A 154 -2.27 -24.87 7.41
CA THR A 154 -1.78 -24.37 8.70
C THR A 154 -0.70 -23.28 8.57
N LEU A 155 -0.61 -22.41 9.59
CA LEU A 155 0.39 -21.34 9.64
C LEU A 155 1.86 -21.82 9.52
N PRO A 156 2.29 -22.94 10.15
CA PRO A 156 3.62 -23.50 9.93
C PRO A 156 3.88 -23.95 8.49
N MET A 157 2.87 -24.49 7.81
CA MET A 157 2.97 -24.89 6.40
C MET A 157 3.15 -23.65 5.51
N VAL A 158 2.34 -22.61 5.71
CA VAL A 158 2.48 -21.32 5.01
C VAL A 158 3.88 -20.75 5.19
N ARG A 159 4.41 -20.75 6.42
CA ARG A 159 5.77 -20.26 6.70
C ARG A 159 6.83 -21.05 5.94
N ARG A 160 6.69 -22.37 5.82
CA ARG A 160 7.62 -23.23 5.08
C ARG A 160 7.58 -22.90 3.58
N VAL A 161 6.39 -22.79 3.00
CA VAL A 161 6.19 -22.41 1.59
C VAL A 161 6.76 -21.02 1.30
N PHE A 162 6.53 -20.05 2.19
CA PHE A 162 7.04 -18.69 2.00
C PHE A 162 8.57 -18.64 2.09
N ASN A 163 9.17 -19.37 3.04
CA ASN A 163 10.63 -19.46 3.14
C ASN A 163 11.25 -20.05 1.87
N PHE A 164 10.63 -21.07 1.28
CA PHE A 164 11.09 -21.69 0.04
C PHE A 164 10.93 -20.76 -1.17
N THR A 165 9.77 -20.12 -1.31
CA THR A 165 9.41 -19.34 -2.50
C THR A 165 10.03 -17.94 -2.50
N PHE A 166 9.93 -17.24 -1.36
CA PHE A 166 10.29 -15.83 -1.25
C PHE A 166 11.62 -15.60 -0.52
N GLY A 167 12.02 -16.57 0.31
CA GLY A 167 13.21 -16.49 1.15
C GLY A 167 12.90 -16.07 2.59
N LYS A 168 13.88 -16.33 3.47
CA LYS A 168 13.74 -16.13 4.92
C LYS A 168 13.49 -14.67 5.32
N THR A 169 14.07 -13.71 4.60
CA THR A 169 13.95 -12.28 4.92
C THR A 169 12.53 -11.75 4.68
N ALA A 170 12.00 -11.92 3.46
CA ALA A 170 10.61 -11.55 3.16
C ALA A 170 9.61 -12.29 4.06
N THR A 171 9.84 -13.58 4.32
CA THR A 171 9.01 -14.37 5.24
C THR A 171 9.05 -13.81 6.67
N LYS A 172 10.23 -13.45 7.17
CA LYS A 172 10.37 -12.83 8.50
C LYS A 172 9.55 -11.54 8.58
N TYR A 173 9.68 -10.66 7.58
CA TYR A 173 8.94 -9.39 7.56
C TYR A 173 7.43 -9.61 7.50
N THR A 174 6.98 -10.55 6.67
CA THR A 174 5.55 -10.89 6.55
C THR A 174 4.98 -11.35 7.89
N PHE A 175 5.66 -12.30 8.54
CA PHE A 175 5.16 -12.90 9.78
C PHE A 175 5.31 -11.99 11.01
N SER A 176 6.17 -10.96 10.96
CA SER A 176 6.24 -9.98 12.06
C SER A 176 5.08 -8.99 12.04
N LEU A 177 4.30 -8.92 10.95
CA LEU A 177 3.15 -8.01 10.81
C LEU A 177 1.84 -8.60 11.37
N LYS A 178 1.78 -9.92 11.56
CA LYS A 178 0.62 -10.65 12.12
C LYS A 178 0.32 -10.18 13.54
N ASN A 179 -0.96 -10.03 13.87
CA ASN A 179 -1.39 -9.77 15.25
C ASN A 179 -1.20 -10.99 16.18
N LYS A 180 -1.09 -10.72 17.49
CA LYS A 180 -1.11 -11.77 18.51
C LYS A 180 -2.48 -12.49 18.50
N GLU A 181 -2.43 -13.81 18.58
CA GLU A 181 -3.63 -14.66 18.68
C GLU A 181 -4.47 -14.31 19.92
N GLY A 182 -5.79 -14.42 19.79
CA GLY A 182 -6.75 -14.09 20.86
C GLY A 182 -7.19 -12.61 20.92
N LEU A 183 -6.55 -11.71 20.16
CA LEU A 183 -6.88 -10.28 20.12
C LEU A 183 -7.86 -9.86 19.00
N SER A 184 -8.53 -10.81 18.35
CA SER A 184 -9.42 -10.55 17.20
C SER A 184 -10.83 -10.04 17.57
N GLY A 185 -11.16 -9.97 18.86
CA GLY A 185 -12.49 -9.52 19.33
C GLY A 185 -12.69 -8.00 19.26
N LYS A 186 -13.95 -7.57 19.05
CA LYS A 186 -14.33 -6.15 18.88
C LYS A 186 -14.87 -5.47 20.14
N THR A 187 -14.70 -6.06 21.33
CA THR A 187 -15.09 -5.35 22.56
C THR A 187 -14.15 -4.16 22.77
N PRO A 188 -14.59 -3.09 23.45
CA PRO A 188 -13.73 -1.95 23.76
C PRO A 188 -12.42 -2.37 24.44
N GLU A 189 -12.49 -3.31 25.38
CA GLU A 189 -11.34 -3.82 26.14
C GLU A 189 -10.36 -4.53 25.23
N LYS A 190 -10.84 -5.44 24.36
CA LYS A 190 -10.01 -6.15 23.39
C LYS A 190 -9.40 -5.21 22.34
N SER A 191 -10.12 -4.18 21.93
CA SER A 191 -9.59 -3.16 21.02
C SER A 191 -8.45 -2.36 21.67
N ILE A 192 -8.59 -2.01 22.96
CA ILE A 192 -7.54 -1.30 23.71
C ILE A 192 -6.33 -2.22 23.91
N GLU A 193 -6.54 -3.47 24.29
CA GLU A 193 -5.46 -4.46 24.45
C GLU A 193 -4.71 -4.69 23.14
N LYS A 194 -5.44 -4.87 22.03
CA LYS A 194 -4.87 -4.98 20.68
C LYS A 194 -4.02 -3.77 20.33
N HIS A 195 -4.54 -2.57 20.55
CA HIS A 195 -3.82 -1.33 20.24
C HIS A 195 -2.52 -1.20 21.05
N LYS A 196 -2.58 -1.42 22.37
CA LYS A 196 -1.40 -1.41 23.26
C LYS A 196 -0.36 -2.44 22.84
N TRP A 197 -0.79 -3.66 22.53
CA TRP A 197 0.11 -4.71 22.06
C TRP A 197 0.77 -4.33 20.73
N GLN A 198 0.00 -3.82 19.77
CA GLN A 198 0.53 -3.43 18.46
C GLN A 198 1.57 -2.31 18.57
N LEU A 199 1.36 -1.31 19.44
CA LEU A 199 2.37 -0.26 19.70
C LEU A 199 3.66 -0.86 20.29
N SER A 200 3.54 -1.71 21.31
CA SER A 200 4.70 -2.37 21.94
C SER A 200 5.45 -3.27 20.95
N HIS A 201 4.72 -3.99 20.10
CA HIS A 201 5.28 -4.85 19.08
C HIS A 201 5.98 -4.04 17.98
N LEU A 202 5.33 -2.99 17.48
CA LEU A 202 5.90 -2.10 16.46
C LEU A 202 7.19 -1.43 16.92
N ALA A 203 7.28 -1.00 18.18
CA ALA A 203 8.50 -0.43 18.75
C ALA A 203 9.71 -1.40 18.69
N LYS A 204 9.45 -2.71 18.80
CA LYS A 204 10.46 -3.77 18.74
C LYS A 204 10.86 -4.12 17.32
N MET A 205 9.98 -3.92 16.34
CA MET A 205 10.24 -4.19 14.92
C MET A 205 11.42 -3.35 14.39
N ILE A 206 12.10 -3.87 13.35
CA ILE A 206 13.14 -3.12 12.65
C ILE A 206 12.51 -2.07 11.71
N PRO A 207 13.23 -0.99 11.32
CA PRO A 207 12.68 0.08 10.47
C PRO A 207 12.03 -0.43 9.17
N ARG A 208 12.60 -1.47 8.56
CA ARG A 208 12.06 -2.07 7.32
C ARG A 208 10.67 -2.67 7.50
N GLU A 209 10.41 -3.29 8.64
CA GLU A 209 9.12 -3.89 8.97
C GLU A 209 8.14 -2.80 9.45
N GLN A 210 8.63 -1.79 10.18
CA GLN A 210 7.85 -0.62 10.59
C GLN A 210 7.26 0.13 9.39
N LEU A 211 8.04 0.31 8.31
CA LEU A 211 7.56 0.95 7.08
C LEU A 211 6.31 0.24 6.54
N ILE A 212 6.34 -1.10 6.46
CA ILE A 212 5.21 -1.88 5.92
C ILE A 212 3.97 -1.67 6.79
N LYS A 213 4.13 -1.70 8.13
CA LYS A 213 3.00 -1.50 9.03
C LYS A 213 2.41 -0.10 8.95
N ILE A 214 3.25 0.92 8.79
CA ILE A 214 2.79 2.30 8.64
C ILE A 214 2.09 2.52 7.30
N CYS A 215 2.60 1.93 6.21
CA CYS A 215 1.94 1.94 4.90
C CYS A 215 0.59 1.21 4.92
N ASP A 216 0.46 0.08 5.63
CA ASP A 216 -0.83 -0.61 5.86
C ASP A 216 -1.84 0.34 6.53
N ARG A 217 -1.42 1.00 7.61
CA ARG A 217 -2.28 1.95 8.33
C ARG A 217 -2.65 3.18 7.50
N LEU A 218 -1.72 3.65 6.67
CA LEU A 218 -1.97 4.75 5.75
C LEU A 218 -2.95 4.37 4.62
N ALA A 219 -2.82 3.16 4.07
CA ALA A 219 -3.77 2.62 3.10
C ALA A 219 -5.19 2.52 3.69
N ASN A 220 -5.30 2.08 4.95
CA ASN A 220 -6.58 2.03 5.66
C ASN A 220 -7.20 3.44 5.84
N LEU A 221 -6.41 4.46 6.21
CA LEU A 221 -6.89 5.85 6.27
C LEU A 221 -7.37 6.35 4.91
N TYR A 222 -6.61 6.07 3.85
CA TYR A 222 -7.01 6.43 2.49
C TYR A 222 -8.32 5.73 2.06
N ASP A 223 -8.51 4.47 2.45
CA ASP A 223 -9.76 3.75 2.20
C ASP A 223 -10.95 4.43 2.89
N MET A 224 -10.80 4.97 4.10
CA MET A 224 -11.86 5.74 4.78
C MET A 224 -12.28 6.99 3.99
N ARG A 225 -11.33 7.61 3.27
CA ARG A 225 -11.62 8.71 2.35
C ARG A 225 -12.34 8.22 1.10
N ARG A 226 -11.84 7.16 0.48
CA ARG A 226 -12.35 6.65 -0.81
C ARG A 226 -13.75 6.06 -0.65
N ASP A 227 -13.91 5.14 0.28
CA ASP A 227 -15.09 4.29 0.45
C ASP A 227 -15.06 3.65 1.85
N GLY A 228 -15.12 4.49 2.87
CA GLY A 228 -15.28 4.07 4.25
C GLY A 228 -16.71 3.62 4.56
N PRO A 229 -16.94 2.78 5.59
CA PRO A 229 -18.28 2.33 5.97
C PRO A 229 -19.18 3.50 6.40
N ALA A 230 -20.51 3.33 6.31
CA ALA A 230 -21.50 4.34 6.71
C ALA A 230 -21.34 4.82 8.17
N SER A 231 -20.75 4.00 9.02
CA SER A 231 -20.46 4.35 10.42
C SER A 231 -19.36 5.40 10.59
N ASN A 232 -18.61 5.73 9.53
CA ASN A 232 -17.56 6.74 9.60
C ASN A 232 -18.16 8.13 9.81
N ASN A 233 -17.75 8.75 10.90
CA ASN A 233 -18.12 10.11 11.30
C ASN A 233 -16.86 10.91 11.70
N PRO A 234 -16.97 12.25 11.88
CA PRO A 234 -15.84 13.10 12.24
C PRO A 234 -14.97 12.57 13.39
N GLU A 235 -15.60 12.15 14.50
CA GLU A 235 -14.90 11.64 15.68
C GLU A 235 -14.13 10.34 15.40
N SER A 236 -14.75 9.41 14.67
CA SER A 236 -14.11 8.13 14.31
C SER A 236 -12.90 8.34 13.40
N ILE A 237 -12.97 9.30 12.48
CA ILE A 237 -11.86 9.64 11.59
C ILE A 237 -10.73 10.29 12.38
N GLN A 238 -11.06 11.22 13.28
CA GLN A 238 -10.07 11.84 14.17
C GLN A 238 -9.37 10.78 15.04
N LYS A 239 -10.11 9.80 15.57
CA LYS A 239 -9.53 8.67 16.32
C LYS A 239 -8.55 7.87 15.47
N GLU A 240 -8.87 7.56 14.21
CA GLU A 240 -7.94 6.81 13.35
C GLU A 240 -6.71 7.63 12.93
N ILE A 241 -6.84 8.95 12.75
CA ILE A 241 -5.70 9.86 12.53
C ILE A 241 -4.76 9.84 13.75
N VAL A 242 -5.31 10.01 14.96
CA VAL A 242 -4.52 9.95 16.20
C VAL A 242 -3.84 8.59 16.36
N LYS A 243 -4.57 7.49 16.15
CA LYS A 243 -3.99 6.14 16.20
C LYS A 243 -2.86 5.95 15.18
N TRP A 244 -2.93 6.58 14.00
CA TRP A 244 -1.83 6.51 13.04
C TRP A 244 -0.61 7.26 13.57
N GLN A 245 -0.79 8.45 14.15
CA GLN A 245 0.28 9.24 14.76
C GLN A 245 0.95 8.50 15.93
N GLU A 246 0.17 7.83 16.79
CA GLU A 246 0.71 6.99 17.87
C GLU A 246 1.61 5.85 17.33
N PHE A 247 1.20 5.22 16.22
CA PHE A 247 2.01 4.17 15.57
C PHE A 247 3.29 4.75 14.96
N GLN A 248 3.17 5.91 14.32
CA GLN A 248 4.32 6.62 13.77
C GLN A 248 5.31 7.03 14.87
N ALA A 249 4.83 7.48 16.02
CA ALA A 249 5.66 7.96 17.13
C ALA A 249 6.56 6.88 17.73
N VAL A 250 6.16 5.60 17.66
CA VAL A 250 6.99 4.47 18.14
C VAL A 250 7.95 3.92 17.07
N CYS A 251 7.89 4.45 15.84
CA CYS A 251 8.78 4.04 14.77
C CYS A 251 10.17 4.66 14.94
N LYS A 252 11.23 3.88 14.66
CA LYS A 252 12.62 4.30 14.82
C LYS A 252 13.05 5.28 13.73
N ARG A 253 12.64 5.00 12.49
CA ARG A 253 12.90 5.83 11.31
C ARG A 253 11.88 5.49 10.23
N LEU A 254 11.30 6.52 9.63
CA LEU A 254 10.44 6.41 8.45
C LEU A 254 10.96 7.35 7.34
N PRO A 255 10.78 6.98 6.06
CA PRO A 255 11.06 7.87 4.93
C PRO A 255 10.21 9.15 5.01
N PRO A 256 10.75 10.34 4.65
CA PRO A 256 10.00 11.60 4.64
C PRO A 256 8.70 11.52 3.83
N LEU A 257 8.70 10.76 2.74
CA LEU A 257 7.54 10.57 1.86
C LEU A 257 6.33 9.96 2.57
N VAL A 258 6.53 9.17 3.63
CA VAL A 258 5.43 8.62 4.44
C VAL A 258 4.62 9.73 5.11
N TYR A 259 5.30 10.76 5.61
CA TYR A 259 4.67 11.91 6.28
C TYR A 259 3.88 12.76 5.29
N LEU A 260 4.44 13.01 4.11
CA LEU A 260 3.74 13.74 3.04
C LEU A 260 2.47 13.03 2.59
N PHE A 261 2.53 11.71 2.40
CA PHE A 261 1.31 10.97 2.07
C PHE A 261 0.29 11.00 3.21
N PHE A 262 0.73 10.93 4.47
CA PHE A 262 -0.16 11.06 5.60
C PHE A 262 -0.85 12.44 5.63
N GLU A 263 -0.09 13.54 5.49
CA GLU A 263 -0.62 14.90 5.44
C GLU A 263 -1.63 15.06 4.30
N TYR A 264 -1.31 14.55 3.12
CA TYR A 264 -2.22 14.54 1.98
C TYR A 264 -3.53 13.78 2.27
N VAL A 265 -3.44 12.59 2.86
CA VAL A 265 -4.61 11.79 3.24
C VAL A 265 -5.44 12.51 4.31
N VAL A 266 -4.79 13.11 5.30
CA VAL A 266 -5.45 13.92 6.34
C VAL A 266 -6.19 15.09 5.72
N PHE A 267 -5.56 15.86 4.83
CA PHE A 267 -6.20 16.96 4.11
C PHE A 267 -7.48 16.49 3.38
N LEU A 268 -7.39 15.37 2.66
CA LEU A 268 -8.55 14.80 1.96
C LEU A 268 -9.67 14.36 2.92
N LEU A 269 -9.31 13.80 4.08
CA LEU A 269 -10.25 13.39 5.12
C LEU A 269 -10.91 14.59 5.78
N LYS A 270 -10.14 15.63 6.14
CA LYS A 270 -10.68 16.89 6.68
C LYS A 270 -11.70 17.51 5.73
N LYS A 271 -11.37 17.56 4.43
CA LYS A 271 -12.28 18.06 3.39
C LYS A 271 -13.55 17.22 3.23
N LYS A 272 -13.48 15.89 3.36
CA LYS A 272 -14.64 15.00 3.21
C LYS A 272 -15.58 15.03 4.43
N TYR A 273 -15.00 15.10 5.63
CA TYR A 273 -15.75 14.96 6.88
C TYR A 273 -15.89 16.29 7.66
N SER A 274 -15.51 17.41 7.05
CA SER A 274 -15.57 18.76 7.65
C SER A 274 -14.91 18.82 9.02
N LEU A 275 -13.73 18.21 9.15
CA LEU A 275 -12.95 18.23 10.39
C LEU A 275 -12.28 19.61 10.55
N ALA A 276 -12.28 20.14 11.77
CA ALA A 276 -11.49 21.30 12.15
C ALA A 276 -9.97 21.00 12.07
#